data_AF-A0AAN9V6R5-F1
#
_entry.id   AF-A0AAN9V6R5-F1
#
_cell.length_a   1.000
_cell.length_b   1.000
_cell.length_c   1.000
_cell.angle_alpha   90.00
_cell.angle_beta   90.00
_cell.angle_gamma   90.00
#
_symmetry.space_group_name_H-M   'P 1'
#
loop_
_entity.id
_entity.type
_entity.pdbx_description
1 polymer ?
#
loop_
_entity_poly.entity_id
_entity_poly.type
_entity_poly.pdbx_seq_one_letter_code
_entity_poly.pdbx_strand_id
1 'polypeptide(L)'
;MVQLQTIRLAQLLLLGANGALGALTVDVEDQDSIKAAASLVAEDLMTFYKGDEKGEVPGILPAPPDGDYYWWSGAALWSTLIDYRNRSGNTAYDDTITRGILWQTGAGDDFMPANWTTTMGNDDQAFWGLSASLAATTGFKDPDATDPQWVSLAKAVFDEQTSEDRRVDDGDCSGALRWQIYPFNQGYNYISCE
;
A
#
# COMPACT_ATOMS: atom_id res chain seq x y z
N MET A 1 16.69 51.08 52.21
CA MET A 1 17.22 49.73 51.93
C MET A 1 15.99 48.83 51.76
N VAL A 2 15.36 48.76 50.57
CA VAL A 2 15.69 47.89 49.40
C VAL A 2 15.57 46.42 49.85
N GLN A 3 14.62 45.58 49.41
CA GLN A 3 14.28 45.22 48.02
C GLN A 3 12.82 44.79 47.78
N LEU A 4 12.32 45.31 46.66
CA LEU A 4 11.35 44.80 45.68
C LEU A 4 10.53 43.52 45.99
N GLN A 5 9.21 43.75 46.09
CA GLN A 5 8.20 42.90 45.48
C GLN A 5 8.49 42.72 43.98
N THR A 6 8.11 41.56 43.42
CA THR A 6 8.04 41.17 41.99
C THR A 6 9.14 40.25 41.44
N ILE A 7 9.00 38.94 41.67
CA ILE A 7 9.31 37.90 40.66
C ILE A 7 8.12 36.91 40.68
N ARG A 8 7.07 37.24 39.93
CA ARG A 8 6.67 36.54 38.69
C ARG A 8 6.30 35.07 38.91
N LEU A 9 5.01 34.83 39.11
CA LEU A 9 4.07 34.06 38.25
C LEU A 9 4.60 33.14 37.13
N ALA A 10 5.83 32.61 37.19
CA ALA A 10 6.45 31.81 36.14
C ALA A 10 6.51 30.31 36.46
N GLN A 11 6.03 29.89 37.64
CA GLN A 11 6.00 28.46 38.02
C GLN A 11 4.67 27.75 37.70
N LEU A 12 3.70 28.45 37.10
CA LEU A 12 2.42 27.88 36.65
C LEU A 12 2.35 27.62 35.13
N LEU A 13 3.46 27.82 34.41
CA LEU A 13 3.54 27.63 32.95
C LEU A 13 4.51 26.52 32.50
N LEU A 14 5.02 25.72 33.44
CA LEU A 14 5.91 24.58 33.17
C LEU A 14 5.29 23.21 33.51
N LEU A 15 3.96 23.15 33.73
CA LEU A 15 3.18 21.91 33.55
C LEU A 15 2.71 21.75 32.09
N GLY A 16 3.45 22.33 31.14
CA GLY A 16 3.31 22.11 29.71
C GLY A 16 4.21 20.98 29.19
N ALA A 17 4.40 19.90 29.96
CA ALA A 17 5.20 18.76 29.52
C ALA A 17 4.69 17.47 30.16
N ASN A 18 4.01 16.64 29.34
CA ASN A 18 3.77 15.19 29.45
C ASN A 18 2.32 14.81 29.16
N GLY A 19 1.87 15.15 27.97
CA GLY A 19 0.60 14.69 27.43
C GLY A 19 0.57 14.80 25.92
N ALA A 20 1.59 14.28 25.24
CA ALA A 20 1.36 13.80 23.87
C ALA A 20 0.42 12.59 23.99
N LEU A 21 -0.88 12.85 24.11
CA LEU A 21 -1.95 11.86 23.98
C LEU A 21 -2.08 11.51 22.49
N GLY A 22 -1.01 10.95 21.92
CA GLY A 22 -0.99 10.30 20.61
C GLY A 22 -1.04 8.77 20.76
N ALA A 23 -1.56 8.27 21.88
CA ALA A 23 -1.76 6.85 22.09
C ALA A 23 -3.17 6.49 21.66
N LEU A 24 -3.29 5.62 20.65
CA LEU A 24 -4.52 4.88 20.41
C LEU A 24 -4.89 4.18 21.73
N THR A 25 -6.05 4.52 22.29
CA THR A 25 -6.58 3.79 23.43
C THR A 25 -7.34 2.58 22.88
N VAL A 26 -6.78 1.39 23.09
CA VAL A 26 -7.34 0.14 22.56
C VAL A 26 -7.53 -0.84 23.72
N ASP A 27 -8.77 -1.27 23.91
CA ASP A 27 -9.07 -2.47 24.67
C ASP A 27 -9.03 -3.67 23.73
N VAL A 28 -8.03 -4.54 23.91
CA VAL A 28 -7.81 -5.70 23.03
C VAL A 28 -8.79 -6.85 23.30
N GLU A 29 -9.60 -6.76 24.35
CA GLU A 29 -10.67 -7.72 24.64
C GLU A 29 -12.03 -7.26 24.09
N ASP A 30 -12.14 -6.00 23.65
CA ASP A 30 -13.34 -5.42 23.04
C ASP A 30 -13.18 -5.21 21.53
N GLN A 31 -13.96 -5.97 20.75
CA GLN A 31 -13.93 -5.87 19.28
C GLN A 31 -14.31 -4.48 18.76
N ASP A 32 -15.21 -3.77 19.43
CA ASP A 32 -15.62 -2.43 18.98
C ASP A 32 -14.53 -1.41 19.28
N SER A 33 -13.81 -1.55 20.40
CA SER A 33 -12.61 -0.76 20.70
C SER A 33 -11.51 -0.96 19.66
N ILE A 34 -11.22 -2.21 19.27
CA ILE A 34 -10.23 -2.52 18.23
C ILE A 34 -10.64 -1.90 16.89
N LYS A 35 -11.91 -2.04 16.48
CA LYS A 35 -12.40 -1.46 15.22
C LYS A 35 -12.34 0.05 15.22
N ALA A 36 -12.69 0.70 16.33
CA ALA A 36 -12.60 2.15 16.46
C ALA A 36 -11.15 2.65 16.32
N ALA A 37 -10.22 1.96 16.98
CA ALA A 37 -8.80 2.27 16.85
C ALA A 37 -8.28 2.03 15.42
N ALA A 38 -8.67 0.93 14.78
CA ALA A 38 -8.31 0.64 13.40
C ALA A 38 -8.87 1.67 12.41
N SER A 39 -10.07 2.20 12.64
CA SER A 39 -10.65 3.29 11.83
C SER A 39 -9.78 4.54 11.88
N LEU A 40 -9.32 4.94 13.07
CA LEU A 40 -8.43 6.11 13.21
C LEU A 40 -7.11 5.91 12.45
N VAL A 41 -6.55 4.70 12.48
CA VAL A 41 -5.32 4.38 11.71
C VAL A 41 -5.59 4.39 10.21
N ALA A 42 -6.73 3.85 9.75
CA ALA A 42 -7.09 3.87 8.34
C ALA A 42 -7.34 5.31 7.84
N GLU A 43 -7.98 6.14 8.64
CA GLU A 43 -8.18 7.56 8.36
C GLU A 43 -6.84 8.30 8.25
N ASP A 44 -5.92 8.09 9.20
CA ASP A 44 -4.59 8.69 9.19
C ASP A 44 -3.76 8.20 7.98
N LEU A 45 -3.81 6.90 7.68
CA LEU A 45 -3.15 6.31 6.51
C LEU A 45 -3.63 6.94 5.20
N MET A 46 -4.93 7.20 5.07
CA MET A 46 -5.49 7.84 3.88
C MET A 46 -5.06 9.31 3.72
N THR A 47 -4.53 9.97 4.76
CA THR A 47 -3.99 11.34 4.64
C THR A 47 -2.73 11.41 3.76
N PHE A 48 -2.01 10.30 3.63
CA PHE A 48 -0.83 10.18 2.76
C PHE A 48 -1.20 10.00 1.29
N TYR A 49 -2.39 9.48 1.00
CA TYR A 49 -2.86 9.27 -0.37
C TYR A 49 -3.37 10.56 -1.00
N LYS A 50 -2.85 10.86 -2.20
CA LYS A 50 -3.20 12.06 -2.98
C LYS A 50 -3.80 11.74 -4.35
N GLY A 51 -3.85 10.46 -4.76
CA GLY A 51 -4.23 10.05 -6.12
C GLY A 51 -5.65 10.40 -6.57
N ASP A 52 -6.54 10.81 -5.68
CA ASP A 52 -7.87 11.32 -6.02
C ASP A 52 -7.92 12.84 -6.22
N GLU A 53 -6.84 13.55 -5.92
CA GLU A 53 -6.72 14.99 -6.16
C GLU A 53 -6.52 15.30 -7.65
N LYS A 54 -6.90 16.52 -8.06
CA LYS A 54 -6.85 16.91 -9.47
C LYS A 54 -5.40 17.00 -9.95
N GLY A 55 -5.07 16.19 -10.96
CA GLY A 55 -3.74 16.16 -11.57
C GLY A 55 -2.85 15.05 -11.02
N GLU A 56 -3.30 14.37 -9.96
CA GLU A 56 -2.61 13.23 -9.39
C GLU A 56 -2.99 11.92 -10.11
N VAL A 57 -2.23 10.87 -9.82
CA VAL A 57 -2.39 9.53 -10.40
C VAL A 57 -3.06 8.61 -9.37
N PRO A 58 -4.27 8.09 -9.65
CA PRO A 58 -4.93 7.14 -8.75
C PRO A 58 -4.09 5.90 -8.50
N GLY A 59 -4.18 5.35 -7.29
CA GLY A 59 -3.55 4.08 -6.95
C GLY A 59 -2.13 4.18 -6.39
N ILE A 60 -1.45 5.32 -6.48
CA ILE A 60 -0.09 5.48 -5.96
C ILE A 60 -0.02 6.49 -4.81
N LEU A 61 0.89 6.23 -3.87
CA LEU A 61 1.35 7.24 -2.94
C LEU A 61 2.32 8.20 -3.65
N PRO A 62 2.56 9.41 -3.11
CA PRO A 62 3.53 10.34 -3.68
C PRO A 62 4.90 9.69 -3.91
N ALA A 63 5.27 9.54 -5.18
CA ALA A 63 6.48 8.83 -5.60
C ALA A 63 7.61 9.82 -5.95
N PRO A 64 8.89 9.38 -5.95
CA PRO A 64 10.00 10.23 -6.33
C PRO A 64 9.81 10.89 -7.71
N PRO A 65 10.22 12.16 -7.89
CA PRO A 65 10.95 13.00 -6.92
C PRO A 65 10.06 13.73 -5.90
N ASP A 66 8.74 13.66 -6.05
CA ASP A 66 7.78 14.46 -5.27
C ASP A 66 7.31 13.78 -3.97
N GLY A 67 7.83 12.58 -3.68
CA GLY A 67 7.61 11.84 -2.44
C GLY A 67 8.58 10.67 -2.26
N ASP A 68 8.33 9.85 -1.25
CA ASP A 68 9.27 8.84 -0.73
C ASP A 68 8.87 7.38 -1.07
N TYR A 69 7.75 7.18 -1.77
CA TYR A 69 7.15 5.86 -1.95
C TYR A 69 7.39 5.29 -3.35
N TYR A 70 7.74 4.01 -3.43
CA TYR A 70 7.82 3.30 -4.71
C TYR A 70 6.41 2.84 -5.15
N TRP A 71 6.27 2.51 -6.43
CA TRP A 71 4.98 2.15 -7.02
C TRP A 71 4.28 0.99 -6.29
N TRP A 72 5.01 -0.06 -5.91
CA TRP A 72 4.47 -1.19 -5.16
C TRP A 72 3.92 -0.81 -3.77
N SER A 73 4.35 0.32 -3.19
CA SER A 73 3.78 0.82 -1.93
C SER A 73 2.30 1.18 -2.06
N GLY A 74 1.84 1.54 -3.26
CA GLY A 74 0.42 1.68 -3.56
C GLY A 74 -0.35 0.37 -3.36
N ALA A 75 0.14 -0.75 -3.90
CA ALA A 75 -0.45 -2.06 -3.65
C ALA A 75 -0.49 -2.42 -2.15
N ALA A 76 0.58 -2.12 -1.41
CA ALA A 76 0.61 -2.35 0.03
C ALA A 76 -0.47 -1.53 0.77
N LEU A 77 -0.68 -0.26 0.40
CA LEU A 77 -1.77 0.58 0.91
C LEU A 77 -3.13 -0.07 0.65
N TRP A 78 -3.41 -0.48 -0.60
CA TRP A 78 -4.72 -1.03 -0.96
C TRP A 78 -4.97 -2.39 -0.32
N SER A 79 -3.97 -3.27 -0.28
CA SER A 79 -4.04 -4.54 0.45
C SER A 79 -4.38 -4.32 1.93
N THR A 80 -3.76 -3.33 2.56
CA THR A 80 -4.03 -2.98 3.96
C THR A 80 -5.47 -2.54 4.16
N LEU A 81 -6.00 -1.71 3.25
CA LEU A 81 -7.38 -1.22 3.33
C LEU A 81 -8.42 -2.29 2.99
N ILE A 82 -8.10 -3.24 2.10
CA ILE A 82 -8.96 -4.41 1.82
C ILE A 82 -9.06 -5.30 3.07
N ASP A 83 -7.94 -5.62 3.73
CA ASP A 83 -7.98 -6.39 4.98
C ASP A 83 -8.69 -5.62 6.09
N TYR A 84 -8.43 -4.32 6.24
CA TYR A 84 -9.17 -3.46 7.17
C TYR A 84 -10.68 -3.53 6.92
N ARG A 85 -11.13 -3.37 5.67
CA ARG A 85 -12.55 -3.50 5.30
C ARG A 85 -13.09 -4.88 5.69
N ASN A 86 -12.36 -5.95 5.38
CA ASN A 86 -12.76 -7.32 5.70
C ASN A 86 -12.92 -7.55 7.21
N ARG A 87 -12.02 -6.99 8.03
CA ARG A 87 -11.99 -7.16 9.49
C ARG A 87 -12.97 -6.25 10.23
N SER A 88 -13.15 -5.02 9.76
CA SER A 88 -13.98 -4.01 10.42
C SER A 88 -15.41 -3.96 9.90
N GLY A 89 -15.63 -4.32 8.63
CA GLY A 89 -16.87 -4.09 7.90
C GLY A 89 -17.05 -2.65 7.39
N ASN A 90 -16.05 -1.78 7.56
CA ASN A 90 -16.10 -0.41 7.08
C ASN A 90 -15.83 -0.35 5.57
N THR A 91 -16.82 0.13 4.81
CA THR A 91 -16.78 0.21 3.34
C THR A 91 -16.52 1.63 2.81
N ALA A 92 -16.07 2.56 3.67
CA ALA A 92 -15.91 3.97 3.30
C ALA A 92 -14.89 4.21 2.17
N TYR A 93 -13.97 3.26 1.97
CA TYR A 93 -12.89 3.36 0.98
C TYR A 93 -13.08 2.44 -0.24
N ASP A 94 -14.18 1.67 -0.32
CA ASP A 94 -14.34 0.63 -1.35
C ASP A 94 -14.18 1.17 -2.79
N ASP A 95 -14.78 2.33 -3.07
CA ASP A 95 -14.71 2.96 -4.38
C ASP A 95 -13.29 3.50 -4.69
N THR A 96 -12.61 4.09 -3.71
CA THR A 96 -11.22 4.57 -3.85
C THR A 96 -10.24 3.41 -4.04
N ILE A 97 -10.40 2.33 -3.27
CA ILE A 97 -9.60 1.10 -3.42
C ILE A 97 -9.78 0.54 -4.83
N THR A 98 -11.03 0.39 -5.28
CA THR A 98 -11.35 -0.16 -6.60
C THR A 98 -10.71 0.68 -7.71
N ARG A 99 -10.93 2.00 -7.68
CA ARG A 99 -10.36 2.95 -8.63
C ARG A 99 -8.83 2.91 -8.63
N GLY A 100 -8.22 2.88 -7.44
CA GLY A 100 -6.77 2.88 -7.28
C GLY A 100 -6.11 1.63 -7.86
N ILE A 101 -6.66 0.45 -7.58
CA ILE A 101 -6.14 -0.81 -8.13
C ILE A 101 -6.35 -0.87 -9.64
N LEU A 102 -7.55 -0.59 -10.14
CA LEU A 102 -7.85 -0.69 -11.57
C LEU A 102 -7.01 0.27 -12.42
N TRP A 103 -6.68 1.45 -11.89
CA TRP A 103 -5.83 2.41 -12.60
C TRP A 103 -4.42 1.89 -12.89
N GLN A 104 -3.91 0.98 -12.05
CA GLN A 104 -2.53 0.50 -12.11
C GLN A 104 -2.38 -0.82 -12.88
N THR A 105 -3.47 -1.34 -13.47
CA THR A 105 -3.49 -2.62 -14.20
C THR A 105 -2.67 -2.61 -15.49
N GLY A 106 -2.53 -1.46 -16.14
CA GLY A 106 -1.84 -1.35 -17.44
C GLY A 106 -2.70 -1.83 -18.61
N ALA A 107 -2.21 -1.67 -19.84
CA ALA A 107 -2.98 -1.99 -21.05
C ALA A 107 -3.20 -3.50 -21.28
N GLY A 108 -2.45 -4.34 -20.56
CA GLY A 108 -2.54 -5.80 -20.63
C GLY A 108 -3.36 -6.43 -19.51
N ASP A 109 -3.92 -5.63 -18.59
CA ASP A 109 -4.62 -6.13 -17.39
C ASP A 109 -3.78 -7.09 -16.53
N ASP A 110 -2.49 -6.79 -16.38
CA ASP A 110 -1.46 -7.67 -15.81
C ASP A 110 -0.61 -7.01 -14.72
N PHE A 111 -0.97 -5.78 -14.33
CA PHE A 111 -0.17 -4.90 -13.48
C PHE A 111 1.25 -4.66 -14.03
N MET A 112 1.39 -4.54 -15.35
CA MET A 112 2.62 -4.06 -16.00
C MET A 112 2.40 -2.74 -16.77
N PRO A 113 1.92 -1.67 -16.10
CA PRO A 113 1.78 -0.35 -16.72
C PRO A 113 3.12 0.19 -17.23
N ALA A 114 3.13 0.67 -18.49
CA ALA A 114 4.34 1.10 -19.18
C ALA A 114 5.14 2.20 -18.45
N ASN A 115 4.48 3.05 -17.65
CA ASN A 115 5.13 4.12 -16.89
C ASN A 115 6.13 3.61 -15.84
N TRP A 116 6.00 2.35 -15.39
CA TRP A 116 6.80 1.76 -14.32
C TRP A 116 7.85 0.75 -14.83
N THR A 117 8.01 0.63 -16.15
CA THR A 117 8.91 -0.34 -16.81
C THR A 117 10.34 -0.29 -16.25
N THR A 118 10.90 0.90 -16.02
CA THR A 118 12.31 1.08 -15.59
C THR A 118 12.58 0.71 -14.14
N THR A 119 11.53 0.43 -13.36
CA THR A 119 11.61 0.02 -11.95
C THR A 119 10.80 -1.25 -11.69
N MET A 120 10.35 -1.96 -12.74
CA MET A 120 9.44 -3.09 -12.62
C MET A 120 10.15 -4.36 -12.16
N GLY A 121 9.98 -4.70 -10.88
CA GLY A 121 10.31 -5.99 -10.30
C GLY A 121 9.16 -6.99 -10.34
N ASN A 122 9.50 -8.28 -10.24
CA ASN A 122 8.51 -9.35 -10.03
C ASN A 122 7.84 -9.21 -8.67
N ASP A 123 8.57 -8.74 -7.65
CA ASP A 123 8.03 -8.36 -6.35
C ASP A 123 7.04 -7.20 -6.46
N ASP A 124 7.38 -6.13 -7.20
CA ASP A 124 6.47 -5.01 -7.43
C ASP A 124 5.14 -5.46 -8.05
N GLN A 125 5.20 -6.23 -9.15
CA GLN A 125 4.02 -6.78 -9.80
C GLN A 125 3.26 -7.75 -8.89
N ALA A 126 3.98 -8.57 -8.12
CA ALA A 126 3.37 -9.54 -7.20
C ALA A 126 2.56 -8.85 -6.10
N PHE A 127 3.00 -7.71 -5.54
CA PHE A 127 2.22 -6.97 -4.56
C PHE A 127 0.84 -6.57 -5.10
N TRP A 128 0.76 -6.14 -6.36
CA TRP A 128 -0.52 -5.81 -7.01
C TRP A 128 -1.36 -7.06 -7.28
N GLY A 129 -0.75 -8.14 -7.80
CA GLY A 129 -1.43 -9.42 -8.00
C GLY A 129 -2.00 -10.00 -6.70
N LEU A 130 -1.25 -9.90 -5.60
CA LEU A 130 -1.67 -10.30 -4.26
C LEU A 130 -2.80 -9.40 -3.73
N SER A 131 -2.77 -8.09 -4.02
CA SER A 131 -3.88 -7.19 -3.68
C SER A 131 -5.19 -7.61 -4.36
N ALA A 132 -5.12 -7.95 -5.66
CA ALA A 132 -6.27 -8.46 -6.39
C ALA A 132 -6.72 -9.85 -5.87
N SER A 133 -5.78 -10.73 -5.55
CA SER A 133 -6.09 -12.03 -4.94
C SER A 133 -6.77 -11.88 -3.57
N LEU A 134 -6.32 -10.92 -2.77
CA LEU A 134 -6.93 -10.59 -1.48
C LEU A 134 -8.37 -10.10 -1.68
N ALA A 135 -8.60 -9.14 -2.57
CA ALA A 135 -9.94 -8.65 -2.90
C ALA A 135 -10.91 -9.80 -3.27
N ALA A 136 -10.46 -10.70 -4.14
CA ALA A 136 -11.24 -11.86 -4.57
C ALA A 136 -11.56 -12.84 -3.44
N THR A 137 -10.65 -13.02 -2.48
CA THR A 137 -10.79 -14.04 -1.43
C THR A 137 -11.47 -13.53 -0.15
N THR A 138 -11.56 -12.22 0.03
CA THR A 138 -12.21 -11.60 1.20
C THR A 138 -13.63 -11.10 0.94
N GLY A 139 -14.21 -11.38 -0.23
CA GLY A 139 -15.54 -10.89 -0.61
C GLY A 139 -15.59 -9.37 -0.73
N PHE A 140 -14.50 -8.76 -1.22
CA PHE A 140 -14.50 -7.37 -1.64
C PHE A 140 -15.46 -7.20 -2.84
N LYS A 141 -16.03 -6.00 -3.02
CA LYS A 141 -16.97 -5.75 -4.11
C LYS A 141 -16.27 -5.95 -5.46
N ASP A 142 -16.93 -6.65 -6.38
CA ASP A 142 -16.40 -6.84 -7.74
C ASP A 142 -16.38 -5.52 -8.52
N PRO A 143 -15.42 -5.33 -9.45
CA PRO A 143 -15.42 -4.23 -10.41
C PRO A 143 -16.66 -4.26 -11.31
N ASP A 144 -16.88 -3.17 -12.04
CA ASP A 144 -17.91 -3.16 -13.09
C ASP A 144 -17.62 -4.25 -14.13
N ALA A 145 -18.66 -4.78 -14.76
CA ALA A 145 -18.53 -5.92 -15.67
C ALA A 145 -17.66 -5.63 -16.92
N THR A 146 -17.40 -4.35 -17.22
CA THR A 146 -16.52 -3.90 -18.30
C THR A 146 -15.06 -3.79 -17.88
N ASP A 147 -14.78 -3.83 -16.58
CA ASP A 147 -13.44 -3.71 -16.02
C ASP A 147 -12.83 -5.09 -15.73
N PRO A 148 -11.48 -5.19 -15.67
CA PRO A 148 -10.80 -6.42 -15.28
C PRO A 148 -11.19 -6.87 -13.88
N GLN A 149 -11.55 -8.15 -13.75
CA GLN A 149 -12.00 -8.72 -12.48
C GLN A 149 -10.83 -9.13 -11.59
N TRP A 150 -11.00 -9.09 -10.26
CA TRP A 150 -9.94 -9.38 -9.28
C TRP A 150 -9.23 -10.72 -9.50
N VAL A 151 -9.99 -11.78 -9.73
CA VAL A 151 -9.44 -13.12 -10.00
C VAL A 151 -8.65 -13.14 -11.31
N SER A 152 -9.13 -12.45 -12.34
CA SER A 152 -8.45 -12.38 -13.64
C SER A 152 -7.12 -11.64 -13.53
N LEU A 153 -7.09 -10.52 -12.82
CA LEU A 153 -5.87 -9.75 -12.56
C LEU A 153 -4.84 -10.56 -11.77
N ALA A 154 -5.27 -11.24 -10.69
CA ALA A 154 -4.39 -12.10 -9.91
C ALA A 154 -3.84 -13.27 -10.75
N LYS A 155 -4.68 -13.86 -11.60
CA LYS A 155 -4.29 -14.92 -12.53
C LYS A 155 -3.30 -14.43 -13.58
N ALA A 156 -3.48 -13.24 -14.14
CA ALA A 156 -2.56 -12.67 -15.13
C ALA A 156 -1.14 -12.53 -14.56
N VAL A 157 -1.01 -12.00 -13.34
CA VAL A 157 0.30 -11.93 -12.65
C VAL A 157 0.90 -13.31 -12.43
N PHE A 158 0.10 -14.27 -11.96
CA PHE A 158 0.56 -15.64 -11.75
C PHE A 158 1.04 -16.30 -13.05
N ASP A 159 0.27 -16.17 -14.15
CA ASP A 159 0.60 -16.75 -15.44
C ASP A 159 1.89 -16.12 -16.01
N GLU A 160 2.08 -14.80 -15.89
CA GLU A 160 3.33 -14.12 -16.27
C GLU A 160 4.51 -14.64 -15.45
N GLN A 161 4.39 -14.66 -14.12
CA GLN A 161 5.49 -15.06 -13.23
C GLN A 161 5.79 -16.55 -13.23
N THR A 162 4.90 -17.37 -13.80
CA THR A 162 5.13 -18.81 -13.97
C THR A 162 5.58 -19.18 -15.38
N SER A 163 5.54 -18.23 -16.34
CA SER A 163 6.11 -18.41 -17.66
C SER A 163 7.60 -18.71 -17.57
N GLU A 164 8.06 -19.71 -18.34
CA GLU A 164 9.47 -20.07 -18.43
C GLU A 164 10.33 -18.87 -18.86
N ASP A 165 9.80 -17.99 -19.72
CA ASP A 165 10.49 -16.78 -20.19
C ASP A 165 10.82 -15.77 -19.07
N ARG A 166 10.14 -15.87 -17.91
CA ARG A 166 10.40 -15.02 -16.73
C ARG A 166 11.30 -15.69 -15.70
N ARG A 167 11.60 -16.98 -15.87
CA ARG A 167 12.33 -17.79 -14.89
C ARG A 167 13.77 -18.04 -15.35
N VAL A 168 14.58 -18.55 -14.44
CA VAL A 168 15.96 -18.90 -14.72
C VAL A 168 16.00 -20.25 -15.45
N ASP A 169 16.45 -20.26 -16.69
CA ASP A 169 16.43 -21.46 -17.55
C ASP A 169 17.26 -22.62 -16.97
N ASP A 170 18.51 -22.37 -16.59
CA ASP A 170 19.45 -23.41 -16.18
C ASP A 170 20.40 -22.96 -15.05
N GLY A 171 21.18 -23.92 -14.53
CA GLY A 171 22.16 -23.70 -13.47
C GLY A 171 21.58 -23.72 -12.06
N ASP A 172 22.37 -23.17 -11.12
CA ASP A 172 21.90 -22.99 -9.74
C ASP A 172 20.69 -22.04 -9.76
N CYS A 173 19.61 -22.44 -9.10
CA CYS A 173 18.33 -21.72 -9.06
C CYS A 173 17.50 -21.78 -10.35
N SER A 174 17.71 -22.77 -11.22
CA SER A 174 16.79 -23.03 -12.34
C SER A 174 15.33 -23.11 -11.86
N GLY A 175 14.45 -22.44 -12.59
CA GLY A 175 13.03 -22.25 -12.23
C GLY A 175 12.76 -21.12 -11.22
N ALA A 176 13.77 -20.49 -10.62
CA ALA A 176 13.55 -19.33 -9.76
C ALA A 176 13.19 -18.08 -10.57
N LEU A 177 12.53 -17.12 -9.92
CA LEU A 177 12.27 -15.80 -10.49
C LEU A 177 13.48 -14.88 -10.28
N ARG A 178 13.78 -14.11 -11.31
CA ARG A 178 14.68 -12.95 -11.18
C ARG A 178 13.99 -11.87 -10.35
N TRP A 179 14.76 -10.99 -9.73
CA TRP A 179 14.15 -9.83 -9.09
C TRP A 179 13.47 -8.91 -10.12
N GLN A 180 14.22 -8.43 -11.10
CA GLN A 180 13.67 -7.54 -12.11
C GLN A 180 13.03 -8.31 -13.28
N ILE A 181 11.98 -7.72 -13.85
CA ILE A 181 11.30 -8.27 -15.03
C ILE A 181 12.10 -7.98 -16.31
N TYR A 182 12.61 -6.77 -16.47
CA TYR A 182 13.26 -6.34 -17.70
C TYR A 182 14.79 -6.48 -17.62
N PRO A 183 15.45 -7.05 -18.65
CA PRO A 183 16.91 -7.25 -18.66
C PRO A 183 17.76 -5.99 -18.50
N PHE A 184 17.21 -4.82 -18.82
CA PHE A 184 17.92 -3.54 -18.69
C PHE A 184 17.79 -2.91 -17.30
N ASN A 185 16.96 -3.44 -16.40
CA ASN A 185 16.82 -2.92 -15.05
C ASN A 185 17.99 -3.39 -14.17
N GLN A 186 18.47 -2.49 -13.31
CA GLN A 186 19.47 -2.82 -12.31
C GLN A 186 18.88 -3.84 -11.32
N GLY A 187 19.59 -4.95 -11.11
CA GLY A 187 19.10 -6.06 -10.29
C GLY A 187 18.54 -7.25 -11.08
N TYR A 188 18.46 -7.21 -12.42
CA TYR A 188 18.00 -8.36 -13.23
C TYR A 188 18.81 -9.64 -13.03
N ASN A 189 20.11 -9.51 -12.76
CA ASN A 189 20.98 -10.66 -12.48
C ASN A 189 20.92 -11.12 -11.01
N TYR A 190 20.14 -10.46 -10.16
CA TYR A 190 19.88 -10.90 -8.79
C TYR A 190 18.71 -11.89 -8.78
N ILE A 191 18.95 -13.06 -8.20
CA ILE A 191 17.98 -14.17 -8.11
C ILE A 191 17.92 -14.57 -6.64
N SER A 192 16.71 -14.64 -6.07
CA SER A 192 16.50 -15.17 -4.72
C SER A 192 16.21 -16.66 -4.82
N CYS A 193 17.17 -17.48 -4.41
CA CYS A 193 17.07 -18.94 -4.45
C CYS A 193 16.72 -19.47 -3.07
N GLU A 194 15.44 -19.43 -2.71
CA GLU A 194 14.94 -20.17 -1.53
C GLU A 194 14.61 -21.62 -1.89
#